data_AF-A0A820MGE7-F1
#
_entry.id   AF-A0A820MGE7-F1
#
_cell.length_a   1.000
_cell.length_b   1.000
_cell.length_c   1.000
_cell.angle_alpha   90.00
_cell.angle_beta   90.00
_cell.angle_gamma   90.00
#
_symmetry.space_group_name_H-M   'P 1'
#
loop_
_entity.id
_entity.type
_entity.pdbx_description
1 polymer ?
#
loop_
_entity_poly.entity_id
_entity_poly.type
_entity_poly.pdbx_seq_one_letter_code
_entity_poly.pdbx_strand_id
1 'polypeptide(L)'
;DDFAALTDLKNKANLREKYGITESMVLPYDPVPIIQLDPYGNLSAPKICEEMKIQSQNDQDKLVKAKEIIYTKSFYEGILLVGKYANTKVSEAKKLVRDDLIKNGDGCIYQEPEGKVKSRSNDECVVALVDQWFLDYGNAEWKEETKRALAQMNVYNNEARNQYQGVIEWLHEYACSRSFGLGTKLPWDKQYVIESLSDSTIYMAYYTVAHLLQGR
;
A
#
# COMPACT_ATOMS: atom_id res chain seq x y z
N ASP A 1 7.59 -15.54 -9.50
CA ASP A 1 9.05 -15.31 -9.37
C ASP A 1 9.72 -16.48 -8.67
N ASP A 2 9.40 -16.76 -7.40
CA ASP A 2 10.05 -17.77 -6.56
C ASP A 2 10.16 -19.16 -7.22
N PHE A 3 9.05 -19.68 -7.75
CA PHE A 3 9.05 -20.98 -8.43
C PHE A 3 9.97 -21.01 -9.66
N ALA A 4 9.99 -19.94 -10.46
CA ALA A 4 10.83 -19.85 -11.65
C ALA A 4 12.32 -19.78 -11.27
N ALA A 5 12.67 -18.98 -10.26
CA ALA A 5 14.04 -18.87 -9.77
C ALA A 5 14.55 -20.17 -9.12
N LEU A 6 13.70 -20.85 -8.34
CA LEU A 6 14.01 -22.17 -7.78
C LEU A 6 14.23 -23.20 -8.88
N THR A 7 13.37 -23.21 -9.90
CA THR A 7 13.47 -24.12 -11.05
C THR A 7 14.75 -23.86 -11.85
N ASP A 8 15.12 -22.59 -12.06
CA ASP A 8 16.38 -22.21 -12.68
C ASP A 8 17.58 -22.76 -11.92
N LEU A 9 17.59 -22.61 -10.58
CA LEU A 9 18.67 -23.14 -9.74
C LEU A 9 18.73 -24.68 -9.76
N LYS A 10 17.59 -25.37 -9.79
CA LYS A 10 17.54 -26.83 -9.93
C LYS A 10 18.12 -27.27 -11.28
N ASN A 11 17.72 -26.64 -12.37
CA ASN A 11 18.07 -27.05 -13.72
C ASN A 11 19.49 -26.64 -14.16
N LYS A 12 20.01 -25.52 -13.66
CA LYS A 12 21.28 -24.93 -14.12
C LYS A 12 22.38 -25.10 -13.07
N ALA A 13 23.16 -26.18 -13.17
CA ALA A 13 24.28 -26.44 -12.25
C ALA A 13 25.33 -25.32 -12.25
N ASN A 14 25.63 -24.75 -13.42
CA ASN A 14 26.53 -23.60 -13.57
C ASN A 14 26.06 -22.34 -12.81
N LEU A 15 24.75 -22.14 -12.65
CA LEU A 15 24.20 -21.03 -11.87
C LEU A 15 24.48 -21.23 -10.38
N ARG A 16 24.36 -22.47 -9.89
CA ARG A 16 24.70 -22.84 -8.51
C ARG A 16 26.20 -22.67 -8.26
N GLU A 17 27.05 -23.18 -9.15
CA GLU A 17 28.51 -23.06 -9.06
C GLU A 17 28.96 -21.59 -9.02
N LYS A 18 28.39 -20.75 -9.88
CA LYS A 18 28.70 -19.31 -9.94
C LYS A 18 28.51 -18.60 -8.59
N TYR A 19 27.51 -18.99 -7.81
CA TYR A 19 27.20 -18.39 -6.52
C TYR A 19 27.64 -19.23 -5.31
N GLY A 20 28.37 -20.33 -5.53
CA GLY A 20 28.83 -21.22 -4.47
C GLY A 20 27.71 -21.96 -3.73
N ILE A 21 26.56 -22.18 -4.40
CA ILE A 21 25.38 -22.84 -3.81
C ILE A 21 25.54 -24.36 -3.95
N THR A 22 25.46 -25.10 -2.84
CA THR A 22 25.53 -26.57 -2.86
C THR A 22 24.20 -27.19 -3.28
N GLU A 23 24.25 -28.44 -3.75
CA GLU A 23 23.03 -29.16 -4.15
C GLU A 23 22.04 -29.34 -3.01
N SER A 24 22.55 -29.58 -1.79
CA SER A 24 21.75 -29.71 -0.57
C SER A 24 20.94 -28.46 -0.21
N MET A 25 21.34 -27.29 -0.70
CA MET A 25 20.63 -26.03 -0.47
C MET A 25 19.45 -25.81 -1.41
N VAL A 26 19.30 -26.63 -2.46
CA VAL A 26 18.31 -26.40 -3.53
C VAL A 26 17.48 -27.64 -3.82
N LEU A 27 18.14 -28.77 -4.09
CA LEU A 27 17.46 -29.96 -4.62
C LEU A 27 16.40 -30.56 -3.66
N PRO A 28 16.62 -30.59 -2.33
CA PRO A 28 15.62 -31.15 -1.40
C PRO A 28 14.34 -30.32 -1.22
N TYR A 29 14.33 -29.07 -1.69
CA TYR A 29 13.25 -28.13 -1.41
C TYR A 29 12.26 -28.09 -2.57
N ASP A 30 11.05 -28.60 -2.34
CA ASP A 30 9.93 -28.55 -3.26
C ASP A 30 8.85 -27.56 -2.79
N PRO A 31 8.00 -27.03 -3.70
CA PRO A 31 6.90 -26.16 -3.33
C PRO A 31 5.98 -26.79 -2.28
N VAL A 32 5.69 -26.05 -1.22
CA VAL A 32 4.80 -26.48 -0.14
C VAL A 32 3.37 -25.98 -0.41
N PRO A 33 2.34 -26.86 -0.41
CA PRO A 33 0.96 -26.46 -0.63
C PRO A 33 0.40 -25.74 0.61
N ILE A 34 0.16 -24.44 0.50
CA ILE A 34 -0.36 -23.59 1.60
C ILE A 34 -1.77 -23.07 1.30
N ILE A 35 -2.10 -22.84 0.02
CA ILE A 35 -3.37 -22.25 -0.42
C ILE A 35 -3.96 -23.12 -1.52
N GLN A 36 -5.23 -23.52 -1.38
CA GLN A 36 -6.03 -24.08 -2.46
C GLN A 36 -6.67 -22.93 -3.24
N LEU A 37 -6.50 -22.95 -4.56
CA LEU A 37 -7.14 -21.99 -5.46
C LEU A 37 -7.68 -22.74 -6.67
N ASP A 38 -9.00 -22.78 -6.85
CA ASP A 38 -9.59 -23.38 -8.05
C ASP A 38 -9.56 -22.39 -9.23
N PRO A 39 -9.33 -22.85 -10.47
CA PRO A 39 -9.02 -24.23 -10.89
C PRO A 39 -7.53 -24.58 -10.78
N TYR A 40 -6.69 -23.73 -10.19
CA TYR A 40 -5.23 -23.88 -10.15
C TYR A 40 -4.69 -24.93 -9.16
N GLY A 41 -5.54 -25.47 -8.28
CA GLY A 41 -5.16 -26.46 -7.27
C GLY A 41 -4.42 -25.86 -6.07
N ASN A 42 -3.69 -26.72 -5.35
CA ASN A 42 -2.92 -26.37 -4.15
C ASN A 42 -1.49 -25.85 -4.45
N LEU A 43 -1.06 -25.95 -5.70
CA LEU A 43 0.22 -25.48 -6.23
C LEU A 43 -0.03 -24.54 -7.41
N SER A 44 -0.63 -23.39 -7.11
CA SER A 44 -1.10 -22.43 -8.11
C SER A 44 0.04 -21.81 -8.94
N ALA A 45 1.16 -21.48 -8.29
CA ALA A 45 2.32 -20.88 -8.96
C ALA A 45 3.00 -21.84 -9.96
N PRO A 46 3.30 -23.11 -9.63
CA PRO A 46 3.77 -24.09 -10.61
C PRO A 46 2.82 -24.24 -11.81
N LYS A 47 1.51 -24.39 -11.55
CA LYS A 47 0.53 -24.62 -12.60
C LYS A 47 0.41 -23.45 -13.58
N ILE A 48 0.34 -22.20 -13.08
CA ILE A 48 0.28 -21.05 -13.99
C ILE A 48 1.58 -20.86 -14.78
N CYS A 49 2.74 -21.17 -14.17
CA CYS A 49 4.02 -21.09 -14.88
C CYS A 49 4.09 -22.09 -16.03
N GLU A 50 3.55 -23.30 -15.84
CA GLU A 50 3.41 -24.31 -16.89
C GLU A 50 2.45 -23.85 -18.00
N GLU A 51 1.24 -23.40 -17.64
CA GLU A 51 0.23 -22.89 -18.59
C GLU A 51 0.77 -21.73 -19.45
N MET A 52 1.53 -20.82 -18.83
CA MET A 52 2.12 -19.66 -19.50
C MET A 52 3.49 -19.95 -20.16
N LYS A 53 3.98 -21.20 -20.09
CA LYS A 53 5.26 -21.64 -20.64
C LYS A 53 6.41 -20.72 -20.20
N ILE A 54 6.51 -20.48 -18.90
CA ILE A 54 7.59 -19.73 -18.27
C ILE A 54 8.78 -20.68 -18.07
N GLN A 55 9.94 -20.33 -18.62
CA GLN A 55 11.12 -21.21 -18.63
C GLN A 55 12.28 -20.65 -17.81
N SER A 56 12.24 -19.36 -17.48
CA SER A 56 13.33 -18.66 -16.81
C SER A 56 12.78 -17.56 -15.92
N GLN A 57 13.49 -17.25 -14.83
CA GLN A 57 13.21 -16.07 -14.00
C GLN A 57 13.33 -14.74 -14.77
N ASN A 58 13.93 -14.76 -15.96
CA ASN A 58 14.07 -13.59 -16.83
C ASN A 58 12.84 -13.31 -17.72
N ASP A 59 11.82 -14.19 -17.72
CA ASP A 59 10.58 -13.99 -18.47
C ASP A 59 9.65 -12.97 -17.78
N GLN A 60 10.17 -11.75 -17.50
CA GLN A 60 9.55 -10.75 -16.63
C GLN A 60 8.10 -10.43 -17.01
N ASP A 61 7.82 -10.17 -18.30
CA ASP A 61 6.46 -9.84 -18.75
C ASP A 61 5.44 -10.96 -18.49
N LYS A 62 5.86 -12.22 -18.61
CA LYS A 62 5.00 -13.37 -18.31
C LYS A 62 4.84 -13.55 -16.81
N LEU A 63 5.91 -13.37 -16.04
CA LEU A 63 5.91 -13.48 -14.59
C LEU A 63 5.02 -12.43 -13.94
N VAL A 64 5.08 -11.18 -14.39
CA VAL A 64 4.21 -10.09 -13.91
C VAL A 64 2.75 -10.44 -14.13
N LYS A 65 2.38 -10.87 -15.34
CA LYS A 65 1.01 -11.30 -15.67
C LYS A 65 0.56 -12.50 -14.83
N ALA A 66 1.41 -13.52 -14.69
CA ALA A 66 1.11 -14.70 -13.88
C ALA A 66 0.87 -14.31 -12.40
N LYS A 67 1.72 -13.43 -11.87
CA LYS A 67 1.63 -12.92 -10.50
C LYS A 67 0.35 -12.15 -10.28
N GLU A 68 -0.02 -11.23 -11.17
CA GLU A 68 -1.25 -10.44 -11.07
C GLU A 68 -2.49 -11.34 -11.01
N ILE A 69 -2.57 -12.34 -11.90
CA ILE A 69 -3.69 -13.29 -11.97
C ILE A 69 -3.81 -14.08 -10.66
N ILE A 70 -2.73 -14.75 -10.24
CA ILE A 70 -2.79 -15.64 -9.08
C ILE A 70 -2.91 -14.83 -7.79
N TYR A 71 -2.19 -13.73 -7.63
CA TYR A 71 -2.23 -12.93 -6.41
C TYR A 71 -3.64 -12.37 -6.16
N THR A 72 -4.27 -11.83 -7.20
CA THR A 72 -5.63 -11.30 -7.10
C THR A 72 -6.64 -12.41 -6.81
N LYS A 73 -6.62 -13.51 -7.57
CA LYS A 73 -7.55 -14.63 -7.36
C LYS A 73 -7.35 -15.31 -6.00
N SER A 74 -6.10 -15.56 -5.60
CA SER A 74 -5.78 -16.14 -4.30
C SER A 74 -6.28 -15.27 -3.15
N PHE A 75 -6.27 -13.94 -3.28
CA PHE A 75 -6.77 -13.07 -2.22
C PHE A 75 -8.29 -13.24 -1.99
N TYR A 76 -9.09 -13.28 -3.06
CA TYR A 76 -10.56 -13.33 -2.95
C TYR A 76 -11.14 -14.74 -2.84
N GLU A 77 -10.55 -15.71 -3.54
CA GLU A 77 -11.09 -17.06 -3.71
C GLU A 77 -10.23 -18.13 -3.04
N GLY A 78 -8.98 -17.82 -2.68
CA GLY A 78 -8.05 -18.78 -2.08
C GLY A 78 -8.49 -19.23 -0.69
N ILE A 79 -8.33 -20.52 -0.42
CA ILE A 79 -8.60 -21.15 0.88
C ILE A 79 -7.27 -21.60 1.50
N LEU A 80 -6.99 -21.19 2.73
CA LEU A 80 -5.79 -21.60 3.45
C LEU A 80 -5.88 -23.08 3.85
N LEU A 81 -4.82 -23.86 3.65
CA LEU A 81 -4.81 -25.31 3.92
C LEU A 81 -4.15 -25.68 5.25
N VAL A 82 -3.38 -24.77 5.84
CA VAL A 82 -2.47 -25.09 6.96
C VAL A 82 -2.64 -24.14 8.14
N GLY A 83 -2.16 -24.58 9.29
CA GLY A 83 -2.07 -23.78 10.50
C GLY A 83 -3.43 -23.53 11.18
N LYS A 84 -3.41 -22.59 12.13
CA LYS A 84 -4.56 -22.25 12.99
C LYS A 84 -5.80 -21.77 12.23
N TYR A 85 -5.60 -21.18 11.04
CA TYR A 85 -6.68 -20.61 10.21
C TYR A 85 -6.96 -21.45 8.97
N ALA A 86 -6.64 -22.74 8.99
CA ALA A 86 -6.98 -23.65 7.89
C ALA A 86 -8.49 -23.64 7.58
N ASN A 87 -8.83 -23.82 6.31
CA ASN A 87 -10.18 -23.78 5.74
C ASN A 87 -10.87 -22.40 5.79
N THR A 88 -10.11 -21.31 5.92
CA THR A 88 -10.64 -19.94 5.84
C THR A 88 -10.16 -19.24 4.56
N LYS A 89 -10.88 -18.20 4.14
CA LYS A 89 -10.49 -17.38 2.99
C LYS A 89 -9.21 -16.62 3.29
N VAL A 90 -8.32 -16.52 2.30
CA VAL A 90 -7.06 -15.78 2.42
C VAL A 90 -7.28 -14.32 2.81
N SER A 91 -8.32 -13.66 2.28
CA SER A 91 -8.67 -12.27 2.63
C SER A 91 -8.93 -12.07 4.13
N GLU A 92 -9.51 -13.07 4.80
CA GLU A 92 -9.79 -13.06 6.24
C GLU A 92 -8.55 -13.48 7.04
N ALA A 93 -7.91 -14.59 6.63
CA ALA A 93 -6.76 -15.16 7.31
C ALA A 93 -5.54 -14.23 7.31
N LYS A 94 -5.32 -13.45 6.24
CA LYS A 94 -4.14 -12.60 6.08
C LYS A 94 -3.92 -11.65 7.25
N LYS A 95 -5.00 -11.00 7.74
CA LYS A 95 -4.93 -10.08 8.87
C LYS A 95 -4.62 -10.82 10.17
N LEU A 96 -5.29 -11.96 10.39
CA LEU A 96 -5.13 -12.77 11.60
C LEU A 96 -3.73 -13.39 11.72
N VAL A 97 -3.19 -13.91 10.62
CA VAL A 97 -1.81 -14.44 10.56
C VAL A 97 -0.79 -13.34 10.83
N ARG A 98 -0.95 -12.15 10.21
CA ARG A 98 -0.09 -10.99 10.47
C ARG A 98 -0.11 -10.61 11.95
N ASP A 99 -1.30 -10.52 12.55
CA ASP A 99 -1.46 -10.11 13.94
C ASP A 99 -0.85 -11.15 14.91
N ASP A 100 -0.97 -12.45 14.62
CA ASP A 100 -0.32 -13.52 15.38
C ASP A 100 1.22 -13.46 15.25
N LEU A 101 1.77 -13.23 14.05
CA LEU A 101 3.22 -13.08 13.84
C LEU A 101 3.80 -11.90 14.63
N ILE A 102 3.11 -10.76 14.62
CA ILE A 102 3.52 -9.58 15.40
C ILE A 102 3.44 -9.87 16.90
N LYS A 103 2.35 -10.50 17.35
CA LYS A 103 2.14 -10.84 18.76
C LYS A 103 3.19 -11.81 19.30
N ASN A 104 3.65 -12.76 18.48
CA ASN A 104 4.67 -13.74 18.84
C ASN A 104 6.11 -13.22 18.71
N GLY A 105 6.31 -12.04 18.11
CA GLY A 105 7.64 -11.49 17.84
C GLY A 105 8.32 -12.06 16.61
N ASP A 106 7.60 -12.83 15.77
CA ASP A 106 8.09 -13.44 14.53
C ASP A 106 8.01 -12.46 13.33
N GLY A 107 7.41 -11.29 13.53
CA GLY A 107 7.29 -10.25 12.51
C GLY A 107 7.15 -8.85 13.11
N CYS A 108 7.40 -7.84 12.31
CA CYS A 108 7.20 -6.43 12.66
C CYS A 108 6.50 -5.67 11.54
N ILE A 109 5.89 -4.54 11.89
CA ILE A 109 5.30 -3.64 10.90
C ILE A 109 6.43 -2.83 10.28
N TYR A 110 6.59 -2.95 8.97
CA TYR A 110 7.46 -2.12 8.15
C TYR A 110 6.59 -1.31 7.19
N GLN A 111 6.90 -0.03 7.05
CA GLN A 111 6.20 0.90 6.19
C GLN A 111 7.22 1.54 5.26
N GLU A 112 6.88 1.63 3.98
CA GLU A 112 7.71 2.28 2.97
C GLU A 112 6.83 3.06 2.00
N PRO A 113 7.36 4.12 1.36
CA PRO A 113 6.65 4.79 0.28
C PRO A 113 6.36 3.80 -0.86
N GLU A 114 5.15 3.81 -1.41
CA GLU A 114 4.75 2.94 -2.53
C GLU A 114 5.64 3.12 -3.77
N GLY A 115 6.23 4.30 -3.92
CA GLY A 115 7.24 4.59 -4.93
C GLY A 115 8.21 5.67 -4.45
N LYS A 116 9.25 5.93 -5.24
CA LYS A 116 10.25 6.95 -4.91
C LYS A 116 9.60 8.34 -4.79
N VAL A 117 9.58 8.89 -3.58
CA VAL A 117 9.10 10.25 -3.31
C VAL A 117 10.31 11.15 -3.07
N LYS A 118 10.38 12.28 -3.78
CA LYS A 118 11.42 13.29 -3.58
C LYS A 118 10.85 14.54 -2.94
N SER A 119 11.55 15.08 -1.95
CA SER A 119 11.22 16.35 -1.33
C SER A 119 11.60 17.54 -2.23
N ARG A 120 11.15 18.74 -1.86
CA ARG A 120 11.60 19.99 -2.50
C ARG A 120 13.09 20.28 -2.28
N SER A 121 13.70 19.73 -1.23
CA SER A 121 15.15 19.80 -0.97
C SER A 121 15.95 18.76 -1.78
N ASN A 122 15.28 17.97 -2.63
CA ASN A 122 15.85 16.85 -3.40
C ASN A 122 16.31 15.65 -2.55
N ASP A 123 15.84 15.57 -1.30
CA ASP A 123 16.02 14.39 -0.45
C ASP A 123 14.99 13.31 -0.82
N GLU A 124 15.37 12.05 -0.63
CA GLU A 124 14.46 10.92 -0.79
C GLU A 124 13.65 10.73 0.49
N CYS A 125 12.33 10.81 0.36
CA CYS A 125 11.42 10.72 1.50
C CYS A 125 11.27 9.27 1.98
N VAL A 126 11.02 9.11 3.27
CA VAL A 126 10.73 7.84 3.94
C VAL A 126 9.42 7.95 4.72
N VAL A 127 8.83 6.81 5.09
CA VAL A 127 7.74 6.79 6.07
C VAL A 127 8.36 6.83 7.46
N ALA A 128 7.88 7.75 8.30
CA ALA A 128 8.37 7.93 9.66
C ALA A 128 7.21 7.89 10.65
N LEU A 129 7.41 7.19 11.77
CA LEU A 129 6.52 7.25 12.92
C LEU A 129 7.00 8.39 13.82
N VAL A 130 6.30 9.51 13.78
CA VAL A 130 6.66 10.74 14.51
C VAL A 130 5.44 11.39 15.14
N ASP A 131 5.66 12.13 16.21
CA ASP A 131 4.61 12.96 16.83
C ASP A 131 4.26 14.14 15.93
N GLN A 132 2.99 14.22 15.54
CA GLN A 132 2.50 15.24 14.63
C GLN A 132 1.03 15.54 14.87
N TRP A 133 0.66 16.82 14.78
CA TRP A 133 -0.75 17.23 14.71
C TRP A 133 -1.31 16.91 13.32
N PHE A 134 -2.52 16.34 13.30
CA PHE A 134 -3.25 15.95 12.10
C PHE A 134 -4.67 16.50 12.07
N LEU A 135 -5.22 16.66 10.87
CA LEU A 135 -6.64 16.85 10.63
C LEU A 135 -7.27 15.47 10.46
N ASP A 136 -8.29 15.15 11.27
CA ASP A 136 -8.99 13.87 11.25
C ASP A 136 -10.04 13.82 10.13
N TYR A 137 -9.58 13.82 8.87
CA TYR A 137 -10.48 13.59 7.74
C TYR A 137 -10.95 12.13 7.65
N GLY A 138 -10.42 11.24 8.47
CA GLY A 138 -10.89 9.85 8.63
C GLY A 138 -12.23 9.75 9.35
N ASN A 139 -12.62 10.78 10.11
CA ASN A 139 -13.86 10.82 10.86
C ASN A 139 -15.10 10.59 9.97
N ALA A 140 -15.88 9.55 10.29
CA ALA A 140 -17.02 9.14 9.50
C ALA A 140 -18.11 10.22 9.42
N GLU A 141 -18.43 10.90 10.52
CA GLU A 141 -19.45 11.95 10.54
C GLU A 141 -19.03 13.13 9.67
N TRP A 142 -17.76 13.53 9.75
CA TRP A 142 -17.22 14.63 8.93
C TRP A 142 -17.17 14.26 7.44
N LYS A 143 -16.80 13.03 7.09
CA LYS A 143 -16.88 12.54 5.71
C LYS A 143 -18.30 12.63 5.16
N GLU A 144 -19.30 12.21 5.93
CA GLU A 144 -20.71 12.27 5.51
C GLU A 144 -21.19 13.71 5.31
N GLU A 145 -20.81 14.65 6.18
CA GLU A 145 -21.09 16.07 5.96
C GLU A 145 -20.44 16.60 4.68
N THR A 146 -19.20 16.21 4.41
CA THR A 146 -18.47 16.62 3.20
C THR A 146 -19.12 16.04 1.95
N LYS A 147 -19.61 14.79 1.99
CA LYS A 147 -20.39 14.18 0.91
C LYS A 147 -21.71 14.93 0.68
N ARG A 148 -22.40 15.35 1.74
CA ARG A 148 -23.60 16.21 1.63
C ARG A 148 -23.30 17.55 0.95
N ALA A 149 -22.20 18.19 1.31
CA ALA A 149 -21.75 19.43 0.68
C ALA A 149 -21.44 19.20 -0.82
N LEU A 150 -20.67 18.15 -1.15
CA LEU A 150 -20.34 17.81 -2.53
C LEU A 150 -21.58 17.54 -3.39
N ALA A 151 -22.63 16.94 -2.83
CA ALA A 151 -23.89 16.70 -3.54
C ALA A 151 -24.58 18.01 -3.99
N GLN A 152 -24.39 19.10 -3.25
CA GLN A 152 -24.95 20.42 -3.55
C GLN A 152 -24.03 21.26 -4.46
N MET A 153 -22.74 20.91 -4.54
CA MET A 153 -21.78 21.61 -5.39
C MET A 153 -22.03 21.33 -6.88
N ASN A 154 -21.89 22.37 -7.71
CA ASN A 154 -21.87 22.20 -9.16
C ASN A 154 -20.47 21.76 -9.61
N VAL A 155 -20.34 20.47 -9.92
CA VAL A 155 -19.13 19.89 -10.52
C VAL A 155 -19.42 19.66 -12.01
N TYR A 156 -18.68 20.34 -12.88
CA TYR A 156 -19.02 20.49 -14.32
C TYR A 156 -18.97 19.19 -15.14
N ASN A 157 -18.48 18.08 -14.57
CA ASN A 157 -18.56 16.77 -15.18
C ASN A 157 -18.62 15.66 -14.12
N ASN A 158 -19.13 14.50 -14.52
CA ASN A 158 -19.28 13.35 -13.63
C ASN A 158 -17.94 12.72 -13.26
N GLU A 159 -16.93 12.81 -14.13
CA GLU A 159 -15.60 12.27 -13.86
C GLU A 159 -14.95 12.95 -12.64
N ALA A 160 -14.93 14.28 -12.61
CA ALA A 160 -14.42 15.05 -11.48
C ALA A 160 -15.25 14.81 -10.21
N ARG A 161 -16.58 14.65 -10.33
CA ARG A 161 -17.42 14.30 -9.19
C ARG A 161 -17.03 12.95 -8.59
N ASN A 162 -16.83 11.94 -9.44
CA ASN A 162 -16.38 10.62 -9.01
C ASN A 162 -14.99 10.66 -8.37
N GLN A 163 -14.08 11.49 -8.90
CA GLN A 163 -12.77 11.72 -8.29
C GLN A 163 -12.88 12.33 -6.89
N TYR A 164 -13.70 13.37 -6.69
CA TYR A 164 -13.94 13.93 -5.35
C TYR A 164 -14.50 12.88 -4.39
N GLN A 165 -15.48 12.08 -4.82
CA GLN A 165 -16.04 11.01 -3.99
C GLN A 165 -14.98 9.97 -3.62
N GLY A 166 -14.16 9.55 -4.58
CA GLY A 166 -13.06 8.63 -4.34
C GLY A 166 -12.03 9.19 -3.35
N VAL A 167 -11.66 10.46 -3.47
CA VAL A 167 -10.73 11.12 -2.54
C VAL A 167 -11.33 11.24 -1.15
N ILE A 168 -12.61 11.64 -1.00
CA ILE A 168 -13.25 11.74 0.32
C ILE A 168 -13.26 10.38 1.03
N GLU A 169 -13.51 9.31 0.29
CA GLU A 169 -13.51 7.96 0.87
C GLU A 169 -12.09 7.51 1.26
N TRP A 170 -11.11 7.75 0.40
CA TRP A 170 -9.71 7.39 0.61
C TRP A 170 -8.99 8.23 1.69
N LEU A 171 -9.40 9.48 1.89
CA LEU A 171 -8.70 10.40 2.79
C LEU A 171 -8.85 9.97 4.26
N HIS A 172 -7.76 10.00 5.00
CA HIS A 172 -7.70 9.65 6.42
C HIS A 172 -7.05 10.80 7.20
N GLU A 173 -6.29 10.53 8.25
CA GLU A 173 -5.56 11.55 8.99
C GLU A 173 -4.56 12.26 8.06
N TYR A 174 -4.65 13.59 8.00
CA TYR A 174 -3.76 14.42 7.21
C TYR A 174 -2.82 15.22 8.11
N ALA A 175 -1.53 14.98 7.97
CA ALA A 175 -0.52 15.54 8.84
C ALA A 175 -0.26 17.03 8.53
N CYS A 176 -0.85 17.92 9.33
CA CYS A 176 -0.98 19.36 9.04
C CYS A 176 0.07 20.26 9.71
N SER A 177 0.95 19.69 10.53
CA SER A 177 2.00 20.42 11.26
C SER A 177 3.39 20.17 10.70
N ARG A 178 4.27 21.18 10.80
CA ARG A 178 5.68 21.14 10.39
C ARG A 178 6.56 21.77 11.46
N SER A 179 7.79 21.30 11.60
CA SER A 179 8.82 21.87 12.48
C SER A 179 9.68 22.95 11.81
N PHE A 180 9.61 23.08 10.48
CA PHE A 180 10.40 24.02 9.70
C PHE A 180 9.59 24.60 8.53
N GLY A 181 9.87 25.85 8.17
CA GLY A 181 9.23 26.57 7.07
C GLY A 181 8.62 27.90 7.51
N LEU A 182 8.12 28.65 6.52
CA LEU A 182 7.32 29.85 6.76
C LEU A 182 5.84 29.45 6.90
N GLY A 183 5.10 30.21 7.72
CA GLY A 183 3.67 30.01 7.90
C GLY A 183 3.18 30.53 9.25
N THR A 184 1.94 30.19 9.58
CA THR A 184 1.33 30.54 10.86
C THR A 184 1.60 29.44 11.88
N LYS A 185 2.00 29.81 13.10
CA LYS A 185 2.21 28.84 14.19
C LYS A 185 0.88 28.32 14.72
N LEU A 186 0.84 27.05 15.13
CA LEU A 186 -0.31 26.55 15.88
C LEU A 186 -0.48 27.37 17.18
N PRO A 187 -1.72 27.78 17.53
CA PRO A 187 -1.92 28.73 18.62
C PRO A 187 -1.69 28.11 20.01
N TRP A 188 -1.94 26.79 20.16
CA TRP A 188 -1.70 26.05 21.40
C TRP A 188 -0.33 25.35 21.47
N ASP A 189 0.35 25.18 20.33
CA ASP A 189 1.64 24.50 20.28
C ASP A 189 2.60 25.19 19.28
N LYS A 190 3.24 26.25 19.75
CA LYS A 190 4.03 27.18 18.93
C LYS A 190 5.36 26.62 18.41
N GLN A 191 5.69 25.36 18.74
CA GLN A 191 6.82 24.65 18.13
C GLN A 191 6.50 24.26 16.67
N TYR A 192 5.22 24.10 16.33
CA TYR A 192 4.76 23.72 15.01
C TYR A 192 4.23 24.91 14.21
N VAL A 193 4.46 24.84 12.91
CA VAL A 193 3.92 25.72 11.87
C VAL A 193 2.88 24.93 11.07
N ILE A 194 1.76 25.55 10.73
CA ILE A 194 0.71 24.96 9.89
C ILE A 194 1.25 24.82 8.46
N GLU A 195 1.08 23.65 7.85
CA GLU A 195 1.51 23.42 6.48
C GLU A 195 0.57 24.07 5.45
N SER A 196 1.10 24.32 4.25
CA SER A 196 0.47 25.18 3.24
C SER A 196 -0.88 24.70 2.69
N LEU A 197 -1.19 23.41 2.69
CA LEU A 197 -2.47 22.88 2.23
C LEU A 197 -3.57 22.96 3.32
N SER A 198 -3.18 23.23 4.56
CA SER A 198 -4.06 23.26 5.73
C SER A 198 -4.46 24.67 6.10
N ASP A 199 -3.59 25.67 5.90
CA ASP A 199 -3.92 27.09 6.11
C ASP A 199 -4.62 27.75 4.91
N SER A 200 -4.82 27.02 3.82
CA SER A 200 -5.37 27.51 2.54
C SER A 200 -6.78 26.96 2.21
N THR A 201 -7.52 26.48 3.20
CA THR A 201 -8.82 25.81 2.98
C THR A 201 -10.03 26.74 2.99
N ILE A 202 -9.99 27.83 3.76
CA ILE A 202 -11.12 28.77 3.96
C ILE A 202 -10.73 30.25 3.80
N TYR A 203 -9.55 30.53 3.24
CA TYR A 203 -9.04 31.89 3.07
C TYR A 203 -9.93 32.79 2.20
N MET A 204 -10.83 32.21 1.40
CA MET A 204 -11.82 32.96 0.62
C MET A 204 -12.74 33.80 1.52
N ALA A 205 -13.03 33.34 2.75
CA ALA A 205 -13.79 34.12 3.72
C ALA A 205 -13.01 35.39 4.12
N TYR A 206 -11.69 35.29 4.26
CA TYR A 206 -10.84 36.44 4.59
C TYR A 206 -10.87 37.52 3.51
N TYR A 207 -10.96 37.15 2.23
CA TYR A 207 -11.06 38.13 1.13
C TYR A 207 -12.23 39.11 1.30
N THR A 208 -13.34 38.68 1.91
CA THR A 208 -14.53 39.52 2.11
C THR A 208 -14.27 40.72 3.03
N VAL A 209 -13.27 40.61 3.93
CA VAL A 209 -12.96 41.64 4.94
C VAL A 209 -11.54 42.20 4.81
N ALA A 210 -10.69 41.63 3.95
CA ALA A 210 -9.30 42.04 3.80
C ALA A 210 -9.13 43.54 3.53
N HIS A 211 -9.98 44.12 2.66
CA HIS A 211 -9.97 45.54 2.33
C HIS A 211 -10.29 46.45 3.53
N LEU A 212 -11.09 45.98 4.49
CA LEU A 212 -11.41 46.71 5.72
C LEU A 212 -10.31 46.57 6.77
N LEU A 213 -9.63 45.42 6.81
CA LEU A 213 -8.61 45.11 7.81
C LEU A 213 -7.23 45.65 7.44
N GLN A 214 -6.81 45.48 6.18
CA GLN A 214 -5.47 45.82 5.73
C GLN A 214 -5.41 47.15 4.95
N GLY A 215 -6.55 47.73 4.58
CA GLY A 215 -6.64 49.07 4.00
C GLY A 215 -5.83 49.27 2.71
N ARG A 216 -5.59 48.20 1.97
CA ARG A 216 -4.98 48.21 0.63
C ARG A 216 -6.03 47.88 -0.41
#